data_AF-Q0C2K6-F1
#
_entry.id   AF-Q0C2K6-F1
#
_cell.length_a   1.000
_cell.length_b   1.000
_cell.length_c   1.000
_cell.angle_alpha   90.00
_cell.angle_beta   90.00
_cell.angle_gamma   90.00
#
_symmetry.space_group_name_H-M   'P 1'
#
loop_
_entity.id
_entity.type
_entity.pdbx_description
1 polymer ?
#
loop_
_entity_poly.entity_id
_entity_poly.type
_entity_poly.pdbx_seq_one_letter_code
_entity_poly.pdbx_strand_id
1 'polypeptide(L)'
;MTCPMTDDRLIELIETWGAEAACWPEAERDAGKALLRAHPERFAGALAQARELDLMLGALPEPEMPRALTEAIIAAAPRPKRAGSGLPGWFGLKTPWAPASGFAAAALGLFMGLTMAPVASAEDEMTAEVEELVVSALGFDTATYAVEELE
;
A
#
# COMPACT_ATOMS: atom_id res chain seq x y z
N MET A 1 -17.97 -4.88 -12.97
CA MET A 1 -18.32 -4.42 -14.33
C MET A 1 -17.01 -4.13 -15.03
N THR A 2 -16.62 -4.89 -16.05
CA THR A 2 -15.43 -4.56 -16.84
C THR A 2 -15.83 -3.50 -17.86
N CYS A 3 -15.53 -2.24 -17.59
CA CYS A 3 -15.60 -1.22 -18.63
C CYS A 3 -14.63 -1.64 -19.76
N PRO A 4 -15.05 -1.58 -21.03
CA PRO A 4 -14.17 -1.93 -22.15
C PRO A 4 -12.96 -0.99 -22.15
N MET A 5 -11.77 -1.57 -22.30
CA MET A 5 -10.52 -0.81 -22.42
C MET A 5 -10.54 -0.03 -23.74
N THR A 6 -10.44 1.30 -23.65
CA THR A 6 -10.33 2.20 -24.78
C THR A 6 -8.88 2.59 -25.01
N ASP A 7 -8.58 3.11 -26.20
CA ASP A 7 -7.21 3.57 -26.53
C ASP A 7 -6.78 4.72 -25.61
N ASP A 8 -7.67 5.68 -25.36
CA ASP A 8 -7.40 6.84 -24.51
C ASP A 8 -7.13 6.41 -23.06
N ARG A 9 -7.90 5.44 -22.53
CA ARG A 9 -7.68 4.90 -21.18
C ARG A 9 -6.34 4.17 -21.08
N LEU A 10 -5.95 3.44 -22.12
CA LEU A 10 -4.65 2.78 -22.13
C LEU A 10 -3.49 3.79 -22.19
N ILE A 11 -3.64 4.89 -22.91
CA ILE A 11 -2.65 5.98 -22.93
C ILE A 11 -2.54 6.60 -21.52
N GLU A 12 -3.66 6.92 -20.88
CA GLU A 12 -3.68 7.44 -19.51
C GLU A 12 -3.01 6.48 -18.51
N LEU A 13 -3.24 5.17 -18.66
CA LEU A 13 -2.56 4.16 -17.85
C LEU A 13 -1.04 4.18 -18.06
N ILE A 14 -0.57 4.29 -19.29
CA ILE A 14 0.87 4.37 -19.60
C ILE A 14 1.48 5.65 -19.03
N GLU A 15 0.79 6.78 -19.13
CA GLU A 15 1.26 8.08 -18.62
C GLU A 15 1.28 8.12 -17.08
N THR A 16 0.30 7.48 -16.42
CA THR A 16 0.18 7.51 -14.96
C THR A 16 1.06 6.45 -14.28
N TRP A 17 1.12 5.24 -14.85
CA TRP A 17 1.75 4.08 -14.21
C TRP A 17 3.04 3.63 -14.89
N GLY A 18 3.41 4.23 -16.02
CA GLY A 18 4.62 3.90 -16.76
C GLY A 18 4.45 2.74 -17.75
N ALA A 19 5.57 2.35 -18.35
CA ALA A 19 5.61 1.38 -19.45
C ALA A 19 5.42 -0.08 -18.99
N GLU A 20 5.59 -0.37 -17.70
CA GLU A 20 5.53 -1.72 -17.15
C GLU A 20 4.11 -2.09 -16.74
N ALA A 21 3.52 -3.05 -17.46
CA ALA A 21 2.13 -3.46 -17.22
C ALA A 21 1.92 -4.16 -15.88
N ALA A 22 2.99 -4.58 -15.19
CA ALA A 22 2.90 -5.09 -13.82
C ALA A 22 2.53 -4.01 -12.79
N CYS A 23 2.78 -2.73 -13.10
CA CYS A 23 2.46 -1.60 -12.22
C CYS A 23 1.00 -1.14 -12.36
N TRP A 24 0.30 -1.55 -13.42
CA TRP A 24 -1.07 -1.11 -13.68
C TRP A 24 -2.09 -1.69 -12.69
N PRO A 25 -3.21 -0.98 -12.44
CA PRO A 25 -4.30 -1.47 -11.59
C PRO A 25 -4.80 -2.85 -12.04
N GLU A 26 -5.03 -3.75 -11.08
CA GLU A 26 -5.38 -5.15 -11.36
C GLU A 26 -6.65 -5.29 -12.22
N ALA A 27 -7.65 -4.44 -11.98
CA ALA A 27 -8.92 -4.45 -12.70
C ALA A 27 -8.79 -4.18 -14.20
N GLU A 28 -7.74 -3.44 -14.60
CA GLU A 28 -7.54 -2.94 -15.96
C GLU A 28 -6.34 -3.57 -16.67
N ARG A 29 -5.46 -4.23 -15.91
CA ARG A 29 -4.19 -4.80 -16.39
C ARG A 29 -4.37 -5.78 -17.55
N ASP A 30 -5.29 -6.73 -17.40
CA ASP A 30 -5.48 -7.78 -18.43
C ASP A 30 -6.10 -7.21 -19.70
N ALA A 31 -7.03 -6.27 -19.56
CA ALA A 31 -7.65 -5.59 -20.70
C ALA A 31 -6.65 -4.68 -21.44
N GLY A 32 -5.79 -3.95 -20.71
CA GLY A 32 -4.72 -3.15 -21.28
C GLY A 32 -3.68 -4.01 -22.03
N LYS A 33 -3.27 -5.14 -21.44
CA LYS A 33 -2.37 -6.11 -22.09
C LYS A 33 -2.96 -6.72 -23.36
N ALA A 34 -4.27 -6.94 -23.39
CA ALA A 34 -4.96 -7.45 -24.58
C ALA A 34 -4.96 -6.41 -25.70
N LEU A 35 -5.26 -5.14 -25.38
CA LEU A 35 -5.28 -4.05 -26.36
C LEU A 35 -3.87 -3.73 -26.89
N LEU A 36 -2.85 -3.73 -26.03
CA LEU A 36 -1.44 -3.61 -26.45
C LEU A 36 -1.03 -4.71 -27.43
N ARG A 37 -1.43 -5.96 -27.19
CA ARG A 37 -1.12 -7.09 -28.09
C ARG A 37 -1.85 -6.98 -29.43
N ALA A 38 -3.05 -6.42 -29.44
CA ALA A 38 -3.82 -6.23 -30.66
C ALA A 38 -3.23 -5.12 -31.55
N HIS A 39 -2.73 -4.03 -30.95
CA HIS A 39 -2.26 -2.85 -31.67
C HIS A 39 -0.92 -2.29 -31.12
N PRO A 40 0.17 -3.06 -31.20
CA PRO A 40 1.45 -2.68 -30.58
C PRO A 40 2.01 -1.36 -31.15
N GLU A 41 1.92 -1.17 -32.47
CA GLU A 41 2.46 0.02 -33.16
C GLU A 41 1.77 1.32 -32.71
N ARG A 42 0.51 1.24 -32.28
CA ARG A 42 -0.27 2.42 -31.89
C ARG A 42 0.21 3.02 -30.57
N PHE A 43 0.67 2.18 -29.65
CA PHE A 43 1.12 2.58 -28.32
C PHE A 43 2.64 2.61 -28.18
N ALA A 44 3.37 2.22 -29.23
CA ALA A 44 4.84 2.17 -29.23
C ALA A 44 5.48 3.51 -28.84
N GLY A 45 4.94 4.63 -29.34
CA GLY A 45 5.44 5.96 -29.01
C GLY A 45 5.21 6.35 -27.54
N ALA A 46 4.05 6.04 -26.97
CA ALA A 46 3.75 6.31 -25.56
C ALA A 46 4.61 5.44 -24.63
N LEU A 47 4.75 4.15 -24.95
CA LEU A 47 5.60 3.23 -24.20
C LEU A 47 7.08 3.61 -24.28
N ALA A 48 7.56 4.10 -25.43
CA ALA A 48 8.95 4.54 -25.57
C ALA A 48 9.24 5.75 -24.69
N GLN A 49 8.36 6.76 -24.68
CA GLN A 49 8.48 7.94 -23.83
C GLN A 49 8.45 7.57 -22.33
N ALA A 50 7.52 6.71 -21.92
CA ALA A 50 7.45 6.23 -20.55
C ALA A 50 8.74 5.49 -20.13
N ARG A 51 9.28 4.61 -20.99
CA ARG A 51 10.56 3.92 -20.72
C ARG A 51 11.75 4.87 -20.64
N GLU A 52 11.78 5.90 -21.47
CA GLU A 52 12.83 6.91 -21.44
C GLU A 52 12.85 7.64 -20.09
N LEU A 53 11.68 8.03 -19.60
CA LEU A 53 11.52 8.63 -18.28
C LEU A 53 11.96 7.66 -17.17
N ASP A 54 11.53 6.41 -17.22
CA ASP A 54 11.91 5.38 -16.26
C ASP A 54 13.44 5.17 -16.22
N LEU A 55 14.11 5.21 -17.38
CA LEU A 55 15.56 5.12 -17.49
C LEU A 55 16.27 6.35 -16.91
N MET A 56 15.73 7.55 -17.15
CA MET A 56 16.28 8.78 -16.57
C MET A 56 16.19 8.76 -15.04
N LEU A 57 15.06 8.31 -14.48
CA LEU A 57 14.89 8.17 -13.04
C LEU A 57 15.77 7.07 -12.46
N GLY A 58 15.90 5.93 -13.15
CA GLY A 58 16.76 4.83 -12.75
C GLY A 58 18.26 5.14 -12.82
N ALA A 59 18.66 6.20 -13.50
CA ALA A 59 20.05 6.66 -13.56
C ALA A 59 20.45 7.53 -12.35
N LEU A 60 19.51 7.89 -11.48
CA LEU A 60 19.79 8.63 -10.26
C LEU A 60 20.62 7.75 -9.30
N PRO A 61 21.58 8.35 -8.56
CA PRO A 61 22.37 7.60 -7.59
C PRO A 61 21.47 7.05 -6.49
N GLU A 62 21.60 5.75 -6.22
CA GLU A 62 20.89 5.11 -5.12
C GLU A 62 21.32 5.76 -3.78
N PRO A 63 20.38 6.21 -2.94
CA PRO A 63 20.73 6.76 -1.64
C PRO A 63 21.41 5.68 -0.78
N GLU A 64 22.59 6.01 -0.25
CA GLU A 64 23.27 5.12 0.70
C GLU A 64 22.46 5.06 2.00
N MET A 65 21.90 3.89 2.31
CA MET A 65 21.19 3.67 3.57
C MET A 65 22.21 3.46 4.72
N PRO A 66 22.31 4.38 5.69
CA PRO A 66 23.25 4.21 6.79
C PRO A 66 22.82 3.06 7.68
N ARG A 67 23.77 2.20 8.06
CA ARG A 67 23.52 1.04 8.95
C ARG A 67 22.78 1.43 10.24
N ALA A 68 23.10 2.60 10.80
CA ALA A 68 22.46 3.11 12.00
C ALA A 68 20.94 3.31 11.83
N LEU A 69 20.47 3.70 10.63
CA LEU A 69 19.04 3.82 10.34
C LEU A 69 18.37 2.44 10.30
N THR A 70 19.01 1.45 9.69
CA THR A 70 18.52 0.07 9.68
C THR A 70 18.39 -0.49 11.10
N GLU A 71 19.40 -0.27 11.94
CA GLU A 71 19.39 -0.69 13.35
C GLU A 71 18.30 0.04 14.15
N ALA A 72 18.10 1.34 13.92
CA ALA A 72 17.04 2.11 14.56
C ALA A 72 15.64 1.60 14.18
N ILE A 73 15.40 1.29 12.91
CA ILE A 73 14.12 0.71 12.43
C ILE A 73 13.88 -0.66 13.08
N ILE A 74 14.90 -1.52 13.13
CA ILE A 74 14.80 -2.84 13.79
C ILE A 74 14.51 -2.68 15.28
N ALA A 75 15.13 -1.71 15.94
CA ALA A 75 14.90 -1.43 17.35
C ALA A 75 13.49 -0.87 17.63
N ALA A 76 12.95 -0.06 16.70
CA ALA A 76 11.61 0.53 16.79
C ALA A 76 10.48 -0.44 16.43
N ALA A 77 10.79 -1.60 15.82
CA ALA A 77 9.80 -2.60 15.47
C ALA A 77 8.98 -3.04 16.71
N PRO A 78 7.63 -3.05 16.63
CA PRO A 78 6.79 -3.48 17.74
C PRO A 78 7.12 -4.92 18.13
N ARG A 79 7.68 -5.12 19.33
CA ARG A 79 7.95 -6.46 19.84
C ARG A 79 6.64 -7.07 20.33
N PRO A 80 6.30 -8.31 19.94
CA PRO A 80 5.16 -8.98 20.53
C PRO A 80 5.38 -9.09 22.04
N LYS A 81 4.45 -8.57 22.83
CA LYS A 81 4.45 -8.81 24.28
C LYS A 81 4.46 -10.32 24.46
N ARG A 82 5.57 -10.87 24.94
CA ARG A 82 5.63 -12.28 25.36
C ARG A 82 4.51 -12.42 26.38
N ALA A 83 3.44 -13.12 26.03
CA ALA A 83 2.46 -13.58 26.99
C ALA A 83 3.28 -14.37 28.02
N GLY A 84 3.45 -13.79 29.21
CA GLY A 84 4.20 -14.44 30.27
C GLY A 84 3.64 -15.84 30.43
N SER A 85 4.51 -16.85 30.42
CA SER A 85 4.14 -18.26 30.59
C SER A 85 3.69 -18.56 32.03
N GLY A 86 2.85 -17.70 32.60
CA GLY A 86 2.04 -18.00 33.75
C GLY A 86 0.72 -18.54 33.27
N LEU A 87 0.72 -19.78 32.75
CA LEU A 87 -0.51 -20.57 32.75
C LEU A 87 -0.94 -20.68 34.22
N PRO A 88 -2.09 -20.11 34.63
CA PRO A 88 -2.61 -20.39 35.97
C PRO A 88 -2.85 -21.91 36.02
N GLY A 89 -2.29 -22.57 37.02
CA GLY A 89 -2.34 -24.03 37.23
C GLY A 89 -3.74 -24.62 37.45
N TRP A 90 -4.80 -23.94 37.00
CA TRP A 90 -6.19 -24.38 37.04
C TRP A 90 -6.52 -25.38 35.92
N PHE A 91 -5.85 -25.34 34.75
CA PHE A 91 -6.17 -26.20 33.60
C PHE A 91 -5.74 -27.67 33.77
N GLY A 92 -5.83 -28.20 34.99
CA GLY A 92 -5.87 -29.63 35.30
C GLY A 92 -7.22 -30.27 34.96
N LEU A 93 -7.83 -29.93 33.82
CA LEU A 93 -9.05 -30.60 33.36
C LEU A 93 -8.78 -31.40 32.10
N LYS A 94 -8.86 -32.72 32.28
CA LYS A 94 -8.76 -33.79 31.28
C LYS A 94 -9.91 -33.70 30.27
N THR A 95 -9.91 -32.69 29.41
CA THR A 95 -10.92 -32.54 28.36
C THR A 95 -10.24 -32.76 26.99
N PRO A 96 -10.44 -33.92 26.33
CA PRO A 96 -9.73 -34.29 25.11
C PRO A 96 -10.11 -33.49 23.85
N TRP A 97 -10.95 -32.44 23.98
CA TRP A 97 -11.48 -31.63 22.86
C TRP A 97 -10.89 -30.20 22.81
N ALA A 98 -9.76 -29.97 23.49
CA ALA A 98 -9.19 -28.63 23.65
C ALA A 98 -8.26 -28.07 22.53
N PRO A 99 -7.92 -28.72 21.39
CA PRO A 99 -7.07 -28.05 20.40
C PRO A 99 -7.85 -27.22 19.36
N ALA A 100 -9.19 -27.20 19.38
CA ALA A 100 -9.97 -26.54 18.32
C ALA A 100 -10.16 -25.02 18.48
N SER A 101 -10.03 -24.46 19.69
CA SER A 101 -10.28 -23.03 19.92
C SER A 101 -9.13 -22.11 19.49
N GLY A 102 -7.90 -22.63 19.41
CA GLY A 102 -6.73 -21.84 18.98
C GLY A 102 -6.76 -21.44 17.51
N PHE A 103 -7.28 -22.32 16.63
CA PHE A 103 -7.40 -22.03 15.20
C PHE A 103 -8.50 -21.02 14.88
N ALA A 104 -9.58 -20.96 15.66
CA ALA A 104 -10.65 -19.99 15.45
C ALA A 104 -10.19 -18.54 15.71
N ALA A 105 -9.38 -18.32 16.75
CA ALA A 105 -8.82 -17.00 17.04
C ALA A 105 -7.78 -16.56 15.97
N ALA A 106 -6.98 -17.49 15.46
CA ALA A 106 -6.07 -17.21 14.34
C ALA A 106 -6.83 -16.87 13.05
N ALA A 107 -7.93 -17.57 12.76
CA ALA A 107 -8.77 -17.29 11.59
C ALA A 107 -9.49 -15.93 11.70
N LEU A 108 -9.99 -15.56 12.88
CA LEU A 108 -10.61 -14.24 13.10
C LEU A 108 -9.59 -13.10 13.03
N GLY A 109 -8.39 -13.29 13.58
CA GLY A 109 -7.31 -12.31 13.47
C GLY A 109 -6.80 -12.15 12.03
N LEU A 110 -6.65 -13.26 11.28
CA LEU A 110 -6.29 -13.23 9.86
C LEU A 110 -7.40 -12.59 9.01
N PHE A 111 -8.67 -12.88 9.31
CA PHE A 111 -9.81 -12.29 8.62
C PHE A 111 -9.90 -10.79 8.89
N MET A 112 -9.81 -10.35 10.15
CA MET A 112 -9.78 -8.93 10.52
C MET A 112 -8.57 -8.20 9.90
N GLY A 113 -7.41 -8.86 9.84
CA GLY A 113 -6.20 -8.31 9.20
C GLY A 113 -6.27 -8.24 7.67
N LEU A 114 -6.99 -9.16 7.03
CA LEU A 114 -7.24 -9.12 5.58
C LEU A 114 -8.34 -8.12 5.21
N THR A 115 -9.34 -7.92 6.05
CA THR A 115 -10.39 -6.90 5.83
C THR A 115 -9.91 -5.49 6.18
N MET A 116 -8.89 -5.36 7.04
CA MET A 116 -8.28 -4.09 7.45
C MET A 116 -6.87 -3.89 6.86
N ALA A 117 -6.52 -4.64 5.81
CA ALA A 117 -5.63 -4.12 4.79
C ALA A 117 -6.36 -2.93 4.14
N PRO A 118 -5.74 -1.77 3.95
CA PRO A 118 -6.45 -0.51 3.75
C PRO A 118 -7.20 -0.54 2.41
N VAL A 119 -8.50 -0.85 2.47
CA VAL A 119 -9.45 -0.05 1.71
C VAL A 119 -9.65 1.23 2.52
N ALA A 120 -8.67 2.12 2.40
CA ALA A 120 -8.86 3.54 2.68
C ALA A 120 -9.82 4.08 1.59
N SER A 121 -11.10 3.73 1.69
CA SER A 121 -12.18 4.27 0.88
C SER A 121 -13.49 4.09 1.63
N ALA A 122 -14.10 5.23 1.94
CA ALA A 122 -15.45 5.45 2.46
C ALA A 122 -15.66 5.39 3.99
N GLU A 123 -15.09 6.36 4.72
CA GLU A 123 -15.81 7.14 5.76
C GLU A 123 -15.26 8.58 5.73
N ASP A 124 -15.88 9.41 4.87
CA ASP A 124 -15.51 10.81 4.52
C ASP A 124 -15.49 11.79 5.71
N GLU A 125 -15.96 11.36 6.88
CA GLU A 125 -16.01 12.19 8.09
C GLU A 125 -14.93 11.82 9.12
N MET A 126 -14.49 10.55 9.17
CA MET A 126 -13.48 10.08 10.14
C MET A 126 -12.05 10.23 9.62
N THR A 127 -11.86 10.34 8.29
CA THR A 127 -10.53 10.55 7.69
C THR A 127 -10.03 11.97 7.85
N ALA A 128 -10.91 12.98 7.86
CA ALA A 128 -10.51 14.39 8.01
C ALA A 128 -9.91 14.66 9.40
N GLU A 129 -10.51 14.15 10.47
CA GLU A 129 -10.01 14.32 11.82
C GLU A 129 -8.67 13.57 12.04
N VAL A 130 -8.55 12.38 11.43
CA VAL A 130 -7.34 11.57 11.51
C VAL A 130 -6.21 12.17 10.65
N GLU A 131 -6.51 12.71 9.48
CA GLU A 131 -5.55 13.47 8.66
C GLU A 131 -5.07 14.71 9.39
N GLU A 132 -5.97 15.48 10.01
CA GLU A 132 -5.61 16.68 10.79
C GLU A 132 -4.69 16.32 11.97
N LEU A 133 -5.01 15.25 12.70
CA LEU A 133 -4.18 14.74 13.80
C LEU A 133 -2.82 14.23 13.33
N VAL A 134 -2.75 13.58 12.16
CA VAL A 134 -1.50 13.12 11.57
C VAL A 134 -0.66 14.30 11.09
N VAL A 135 -1.25 15.29 10.42
CA VAL A 135 -0.56 16.50 9.94
C VAL A 135 -0.04 17.33 11.12
N SER A 136 -0.83 17.46 12.19
CA SER A 136 -0.43 18.11 13.45
C SER A 136 0.70 17.35 14.15
N ALA A 137 0.62 16.02 14.23
CA ALA A 137 1.66 15.18 14.85
C ALA A 137 2.97 15.20 14.05
N LEU A 138 2.90 15.40 12.74
CA LEU A 138 4.06 15.55 11.85
C LEU A 138 4.67 16.97 11.87
N GLY A 139 4.06 17.91 12.59
CA GLY A 139 4.57 19.28 12.76
C GLY A 139 4.42 20.16 11.50
N PHE A 140 3.55 19.77 10.56
CA PHE A 140 3.18 20.62 9.43
C PHE A 140 2.11 21.61 9.90
N ASP A 141 2.53 22.78 10.37
CA ASP A 141 1.62 23.89 10.68
C ASP A 141 1.16 24.57 9.38
N THR A 142 -0.04 24.23 8.92
CA THR A 142 -0.65 24.84 7.73
C THR A 142 -0.94 26.34 7.91
N ALA A 143 -0.85 26.88 9.13
CA ALA A 143 -0.99 28.30 9.39
C ALA A 143 0.14 29.15 8.76
N THR A 144 1.31 28.55 8.45
CA THR A 144 2.42 29.32 7.87
C THR A 144 2.24 29.61 6.38
N TYR A 145 1.44 28.81 5.66
CA TYR A 145 1.22 28.98 4.21
C TYR A 145 0.03 29.87 3.85
N ALA A 146 -0.87 30.16 4.80
CA ALA A 146 -2.01 31.04 4.55
C ALA A 146 -1.66 32.54 4.51
N VAL A 147 -0.40 32.91 4.82
CA VAL A 147 0.01 34.32 4.97
C VAL A 147 0.68 34.88 3.70
N GLU A 148 1.07 34.05 2.72
CA GLU A 148 1.79 34.52 1.52
C GLU A 148 0.91 34.87 0.29
N GLU A 149 -0.41 34.67 0.33
CA GLU A 149 -1.30 35.00 -0.80
C GLU A 149 -2.00 36.38 -0.72
N LEU A 150 -1.56 37.27 0.17
CA LEU A 150 -2.08 38.64 0.23
C LEU A 150 -0.96 39.69 0.21
N GLU A 151 -0.26 39.83 -0.92
CA GLU A 151 0.35 41.09 -1.35
C GLU A 151 0.07 41.39 -2.83
#